data_AF-A0A4U0RTA7-F1
#
_entry.id   AF-A0A4U0RTA7-F1
#
_cell.length_a   1.000
_cell.length_b   1.000
_cell.length_c   1.000
_cell.angle_alpha   90.00
_cell.angle_beta   90.00
_cell.angle_gamma   90.00
#
_symmetry.space_group_name_H-M   'P 1'
#
loop_
_entity.id
_entity.type
_entity.pdbx_description
1 polymer ?
#
loop_
_entity_poly.entity_id
_entity_poly.type
_entity_poly.pdbx_seq_one_letter_code
_entity_poly.pdbx_strand_id
1 'polypeptide(L)'
;MNASHTHAHTHALPRPARSPVVWGPGIAVTAVAAAVAYAVAHWVPGLNPSIVAVLLGALVTNLHLHRSVLHAGTKLAGKRLLRCAVVLLGLQLSLPELAHLGGRGLAVVIVTVAITFAGSQLLARWLGVSPARGLLVATGFSICGASAVAAMEPVADGDEEDTGVAVALVTLCGSLAIIVLPLLRGPLGLDVTDFGSWVGASVHDVGQTVATAQRVPGALTTAVVVKLTRVVLLAPLVAGATFAKRRRKLRADQYTEKSGSGAEGDAKNTRMPPPVPLFVAGFLVAIALTSTGWLPTGLLSAAKTAQSILLVAALFGLGTGIHVPALVRTGRRSLVLGLASWVLVAAVAYAGVRIAAL
;
A
#
# COMPACT_ATOMS: atom_id res chain seq x y z
N MET A 1 -66.85 -33.58 12.70
CA MET A 1 -66.16 -32.55 13.49
C MET A 1 -64.96 -32.07 12.69
N ASN A 2 -65.04 -30.87 12.13
CA ASN A 2 -64.01 -30.25 11.28
C ASN A 2 -62.92 -29.63 12.16
N ALA A 3 -61.66 -30.05 11.99
CA ALA A 3 -60.52 -29.42 12.64
C ALA A 3 -60.01 -28.28 11.74
N SER A 4 -60.16 -27.05 12.21
CA SER A 4 -59.63 -25.84 11.58
C SER A 4 -58.15 -25.68 11.90
N HIS A 5 -57.30 -25.72 10.86
CA HIS A 5 -55.89 -25.35 10.94
C HIS A 5 -55.76 -23.82 11.07
N THR A 6 -55.27 -23.35 12.21
CA THR A 6 -54.92 -21.94 12.43
C THR A 6 -53.50 -21.68 11.91
N HIS A 7 -53.37 -20.93 10.83
CA HIS A 7 -52.07 -20.47 10.31
C HIS A 7 -51.49 -19.38 11.22
N ALA A 8 -50.35 -19.66 11.85
CA ALA A 8 -49.58 -18.66 12.60
C ALA A 8 -48.85 -17.74 11.60
N HIS A 9 -49.27 -16.47 11.53
CA HIS A 9 -48.56 -15.43 10.81
C HIS A 9 -47.33 -14.97 11.62
N THR A 10 -46.14 -15.42 11.23
CA THR A 10 -44.87 -14.83 11.67
C THR A 10 -44.77 -13.41 11.15
N HIS A 11 -44.98 -12.41 12.02
CA HIS A 11 -44.68 -11.01 11.74
C HIS A 11 -43.18 -10.84 11.46
N ALA A 12 -42.83 -10.57 10.20
CA ALA A 12 -41.49 -10.16 9.83
C ALA A 12 -41.17 -8.81 10.50
N LEU A 13 -40.15 -8.77 11.36
CA LEU A 13 -39.68 -7.53 11.99
C LEU A 13 -39.29 -6.52 10.90
N PRO A 14 -39.70 -5.23 11.02
CA PRO A 14 -39.33 -4.21 10.05
C PRO A 14 -37.81 -4.06 9.99
N ARG A 15 -37.25 -4.17 8.78
CA ARG A 15 -35.82 -3.91 8.53
C ARG A 15 -35.51 -2.47 8.95
N PRO A 16 -34.47 -2.21 9.77
CA PRO A 16 -34.12 -0.85 10.16
C PRO A 16 -33.88 0.00 8.90
N ALA A 17 -34.55 1.14 8.82
CA ALA A 17 -34.39 2.09 7.73
C ALA A 17 -32.91 2.50 7.65
N ARG A 18 -32.26 2.21 6.51
CA ARG A 18 -30.86 2.61 6.28
C ARG A 18 -30.83 4.13 6.22
N SER A 19 -30.30 4.77 7.25
CA SER A 19 -30.01 6.21 7.24
C SER A 19 -29.20 6.56 5.99
N PRO A 20 -29.45 7.70 5.33
CA PRO A 20 -28.68 8.10 4.16
C PRO A 20 -27.20 8.19 4.53
N VAL A 21 -26.34 7.53 3.74
CA VAL A 21 -24.89 7.56 3.94
C VAL A 21 -24.40 8.97 3.60
N VAL A 22 -24.09 9.78 4.63
CA VAL A 22 -23.57 11.13 4.45
C VAL A 22 -22.05 11.08 4.38
N TRP A 23 -21.48 11.31 3.19
CA TRP A 23 -20.04 11.26 2.95
C TRP A 23 -19.32 12.57 3.31
N GLY A 24 -20.04 13.69 3.28
CA GLY A 24 -19.50 15.05 3.41
C GLY A 24 -18.62 15.28 4.65
N PRO A 25 -19.11 14.98 5.87
CA PRO A 25 -18.35 15.21 7.10
C PRO A 25 -17.01 14.45 7.14
N GLY A 26 -17.00 13.18 6.70
CA GLY A 26 -15.79 12.39 6.66
C GLY A 26 -14.78 12.86 5.59
N ILE A 27 -15.25 13.36 4.44
CA ILE A 27 -14.36 13.96 3.43
C ILE A 27 -13.78 15.29 3.94
N ALA A 28 -14.61 16.12 4.57
CA ALA A 28 -14.19 17.41 5.12
C ALA A 28 -13.11 17.23 6.19
N VAL A 29 -13.31 16.33 7.16
CA VAL A 29 -12.28 16.07 8.19
C VAL A 29 -10.99 15.51 7.59
N THR A 30 -11.09 14.72 6.52
CA THR A 30 -9.92 14.19 5.79
C THR A 30 -9.15 15.30 5.09
N ALA A 31 -9.83 16.25 4.45
CA ALA A 31 -9.21 17.41 3.82
C ALA A 31 -8.52 18.31 4.86
N VAL A 32 -9.19 18.59 5.98
CA VAL A 32 -8.61 19.36 7.09
C VAL A 32 -7.38 18.65 7.66
N ALA A 33 -7.46 17.35 7.93
CA ALA A 33 -6.34 16.58 8.45
C ALA A 33 -5.15 16.54 7.48
N ALA A 34 -5.40 16.46 6.17
CA ALA A 34 -4.34 16.56 5.17
C ALA A 34 -3.67 17.94 5.20
N ALA A 35 -4.45 19.03 5.27
CA ALA A 35 -3.91 20.38 5.40
C ALA A 35 -3.06 20.55 6.68
N VAL A 36 -3.54 20.04 7.82
CA VAL A 36 -2.79 20.02 9.08
C VAL A 36 -1.51 19.21 8.92
N ALA A 37 -1.54 18.05 8.27
CA ALA A 37 -0.37 17.22 8.04
C ALA A 37 0.72 17.94 7.23
N TYR A 38 0.33 18.67 6.17
CA TYR A 38 1.26 19.51 5.41
C TYR A 38 1.79 20.68 6.22
N ALA A 39 0.93 21.35 7.01
CA ALA A 39 1.36 22.45 7.87
C ALA A 39 2.39 21.97 8.90
N VAL A 40 2.12 20.88 9.61
CA VAL A 40 3.05 20.30 10.59
C VAL A 40 4.37 19.89 9.95
N ALA A 41 4.33 19.26 8.78
CA ALA A 41 5.54 18.89 8.03
C ALA A 41 6.34 20.11 7.53
N HIS A 42 5.68 21.25 7.30
CA HIS A 42 6.36 22.49 6.94
C HIS A 42 7.13 23.09 8.12
N TRP A 43 6.56 23.04 9.34
CA TRP A 43 7.20 23.57 10.55
C TRP A 43 8.27 22.64 11.14
N VAL A 44 8.25 21.34 10.82
CA VAL A 44 9.21 20.35 11.33
C VAL A 44 10.05 19.80 10.16
N PRO A 45 11.25 20.36 9.91
CA PRO A 45 12.10 19.94 8.80
C PRO A 45 12.41 18.44 8.84
N GLY A 46 12.16 17.75 7.73
CA GLY A 46 12.40 16.30 7.59
C GLY A 46 11.23 15.41 8.00
N LEU A 47 10.12 15.96 8.49
CA LEU A 47 8.90 15.22 8.75
C LEU A 47 8.06 15.09 7.47
N ASN A 48 7.65 13.87 7.12
CA ASN A 48 6.86 13.63 5.92
C ASN A 48 5.34 13.76 6.22
N PRO A 49 4.57 14.57 5.45
CA PRO A 49 3.12 14.76 5.65
C PRO A 49 2.34 13.44 5.71
N SER A 50 2.75 12.43 4.96
CA SER A 50 2.13 11.09 4.96
C SER A 50 2.16 10.45 6.35
N ILE A 51 3.26 10.60 7.09
CA ILE A 51 3.39 10.06 8.46
C ILE A 51 2.41 10.77 9.39
N VAL A 52 2.40 12.11 9.32
CA VAL A 52 1.53 12.94 10.15
C VAL A 52 0.07 12.59 9.88
N ALA A 53 -0.34 12.43 8.61
CA ALA A 53 -1.70 12.05 8.26
C ALA A 53 -2.12 10.69 8.84
N VAL A 54 -1.28 9.65 8.72
CA VAL A 54 -1.57 8.34 9.34
C VAL A 54 -1.69 8.45 10.86
N LEU A 55 -0.76 9.15 11.51
CA LEU A 55 -0.77 9.35 12.96
C LEU A 55 -1.99 10.14 13.43
N LEU A 56 -2.38 11.20 12.71
CA LEU A 56 -3.60 11.95 12.99
C LEU A 56 -4.84 11.08 12.84
N GLY A 57 -4.92 10.26 11.79
CA GLY A 57 -6.01 9.30 11.61
C GLY A 57 -6.11 8.31 12.77
N ALA A 58 -4.98 7.72 13.15
CA ALA A 58 -4.92 6.83 14.30
C ALA A 58 -5.30 7.55 15.59
N LEU A 59 -4.80 8.76 15.82
CA LEU A 59 -5.11 9.55 17.01
C LEU A 59 -6.61 9.84 17.12
N VAL A 60 -7.25 10.27 16.03
CA VAL A 60 -8.69 10.54 15.97
C VAL A 60 -9.50 9.31 16.36
N THR A 61 -9.10 8.12 15.90
CA THR A 61 -9.78 6.86 16.25
C THR A 61 -9.53 6.45 17.70
N ASN A 62 -8.30 6.57 18.19
CA ASN A 62 -7.94 6.10 19.54
C ASN A 62 -8.35 7.08 20.65
N LEU A 63 -8.59 8.35 20.32
CA LEU A 63 -9.23 9.32 21.23
C LEU A 63 -10.76 9.27 21.17
N HIS A 64 -11.35 8.28 20.49
CA HIS A 64 -12.80 8.15 20.30
C HIS A 64 -13.46 9.37 19.61
N LEU A 65 -12.67 10.12 18.84
CA LEU A 65 -13.14 11.28 18.06
C LEU A 65 -13.70 10.85 16.69
N HIS A 66 -13.42 9.62 16.25
CA HIS A 66 -13.94 9.05 14.99
C HIS A 66 -15.42 8.63 15.13
N ARG A 67 -16.32 9.62 15.12
CA ARG A 67 -17.77 9.41 15.26
C ARG A 67 -18.36 8.65 14.06
N SER A 68 -19.50 8.00 14.27
CA SER A 68 -20.24 7.23 13.25
C SER A 68 -20.43 7.97 11.93
N VAL A 69 -20.68 9.28 12.00
CA VAL A 69 -20.91 10.20 10.87
C VAL A 69 -19.67 10.39 9.98
N LEU A 70 -18.46 10.16 10.51
CA LEU A 70 -17.20 10.34 9.77
C LEU A 70 -16.80 9.09 8.98
N HIS A 71 -17.19 7.89 9.43
CA HIS A 71 -16.73 6.62 8.87
C HIS A 71 -16.90 6.51 7.36
N ALA A 72 -18.08 6.87 6.83
CA ALA A 72 -18.36 6.71 5.41
C ALA A 72 -17.39 7.55 4.56
N GLY A 73 -17.20 8.81 4.92
CA GLY A 73 -16.30 9.72 4.20
C GLY A 73 -14.82 9.37 4.37
N THR A 74 -14.36 9.01 5.57
CA THR A 74 -12.95 8.62 5.78
C THR A 74 -12.61 7.30 5.09
N LYS A 75 -13.56 6.34 5.05
CA LYS A 75 -13.42 5.08 4.29
C LYS A 75 -13.39 5.32 2.78
N LEU A 76 -14.22 6.23 2.27
CA LEU A 76 -14.15 6.65 0.87
C LEU A 76 -12.79 7.27 0.57
N ALA A 77 -12.30 8.15 1.44
CA ALA A 77 -11.01 8.80 1.30
C ALA A 77 -9.88 7.77 1.22
N GLY A 78 -9.82 6.86 2.20
CA GLY A 78 -8.79 5.81 2.27
C GLY A 78 -8.78 4.86 1.07
N LYS A 79 -9.93 4.58 0.45
CA LYS A 79 -10.01 3.65 -0.70
C LYS A 79 -9.97 4.35 -2.07
N ARG A 80 -10.79 5.37 -2.30
CA ARG A 80 -10.92 6.00 -3.61
C ARG A 80 -9.82 7.02 -3.87
N LEU A 81 -9.55 7.93 -2.93
CA LEU A 81 -8.49 8.93 -3.14
C LEU A 81 -7.13 8.25 -3.28
N LEU A 82 -6.89 7.15 -2.56
CA LEU A 82 -5.67 6.36 -2.72
C LEU A 82 -5.52 5.80 -4.14
N ARG A 83 -6.58 5.20 -4.68
CA ARG A 83 -6.57 4.68 -6.05
C ARG A 83 -6.35 5.79 -7.08
N CYS A 84 -6.96 6.96 -6.88
CA CYS A 84 -6.71 8.13 -7.72
C CYS A 84 -5.25 8.60 -7.61
N ALA A 85 -4.69 8.67 -6.41
CA ALA A 85 -3.28 9.02 -6.19
C ALA A 85 -2.34 8.03 -6.88
N VAL A 86 -2.63 6.72 -6.83
CA VAL A 86 -1.86 5.70 -7.53
C VAL A 86 -1.92 5.90 -9.05
N VAL A 87 -3.09 6.20 -9.63
CA VAL A 87 -3.20 6.48 -11.07
C VAL A 87 -2.38 7.72 -11.46
N LEU A 88 -2.50 8.81 -10.70
CA LEU A 88 -1.74 10.04 -10.95
C LEU A 88 -0.23 9.86 -10.77
N LEU A 89 0.21 8.95 -9.91
CA LEU A 89 1.62 8.59 -9.77
C LEU A 89 2.18 8.01 -11.07
N GLY A 90 1.34 7.34 -11.88
CA GLY A 90 1.73 6.86 -13.21
C GLY A 90 2.09 7.99 -14.17
N LEU A 91 1.57 9.20 -13.95
CA LEU A 91 1.95 10.37 -14.75
C LEU A 91 3.35 10.91 -14.41
N GLN A 92 3.98 10.40 -13.34
CA GLN A 92 5.35 10.78 -12.95
C GLN A 92 6.39 9.78 -13.47
N LEU A 93 5.97 8.83 -14.32
CA LEU A 93 6.77 7.71 -14.79
C LEU A 93 6.84 7.70 -16.31
N SER A 94 8.05 7.69 -16.87
CA SER A 94 8.26 7.54 -18.31
C SER A 94 9.05 6.26 -18.63
N LEU A 95 8.58 5.47 -19.59
CA LEU A 95 9.28 4.27 -20.07
C LEU A 95 10.67 4.57 -20.65
N PRO A 96 10.90 5.71 -21.34
CA PRO A 96 12.25 6.09 -21.77
C PRO A 96 13.22 6.25 -20.60
N GLU A 97 12.83 6.90 -19.50
CA GLU A 97 13.68 6.99 -18.30
C GLU A 97 13.98 5.62 -17.69
N LEU A 98 13.03 4.67 -17.75
CA LEU A 98 13.29 3.29 -17.34
C LEU A 98 14.29 2.58 -18.26
N ALA A 99 14.25 2.85 -19.57
CA ALA A 99 15.17 2.25 -20.53
C ALA A 99 16.63 2.67 -20.28
N HIS A 100 16.85 3.89 -19.77
CA HIS A 100 18.18 4.36 -19.37
C HIS A 100 18.81 3.56 -18.22
N LEU A 101 18.02 2.83 -17.42
CA LEU A 101 18.53 1.96 -16.36
C LEU A 101 19.26 0.71 -16.92
N GLY A 102 19.02 0.39 -18.19
CA GLY A 102 19.59 -0.77 -18.88
C GLY A 102 19.06 -2.11 -18.37
N GLY A 103 19.34 -3.17 -19.13
CA GLY A 103 18.88 -4.53 -18.78
C GLY A 103 19.44 -5.03 -17.44
N ARG A 104 20.67 -4.62 -17.10
CA ARG A 104 21.32 -5.01 -15.84
C ARG A 104 20.67 -4.37 -14.62
N GLY A 105 20.40 -3.07 -14.66
CA GLY A 105 19.71 -2.37 -13.57
C GLY A 105 18.29 -2.89 -13.38
N LEU A 106 17.57 -3.16 -14.48
CA LEU A 106 16.25 -3.78 -14.42
C LEU A 106 16.29 -5.19 -13.79
N ALA A 107 17.27 -6.03 -14.16
CA ALA A 107 17.43 -7.37 -13.58
C ALA A 107 17.67 -7.31 -12.06
N VAL A 108 18.55 -6.41 -11.60
CA VAL A 108 18.83 -6.20 -10.17
C VAL A 108 17.58 -5.77 -9.42
N VAL A 109 16.78 -4.87 -10.01
CA VAL A 109 15.51 -4.42 -9.42
C VAL A 109 14.52 -5.59 -9.31
N ILE A 110 14.34 -6.39 -10.38
CA ILE A 110 13.43 -7.54 -10.39
C ILE A 110 13.84 -8.57 -9.34
N VAL A 111 15.13 -8.92 -9.29
CA VAL A 111 15.67 -9.90 -8.32
C VAL A 111 15.51 -9.37 -6.90
N THR A 112 15.80 -8.10 -6.66
CA THR A 112 15.61 -7.46 -5.34
C THR A 112 14.15 -7.54 -4.90
N VAL A 113 13.21 -7.20 -5.78
CA VAL A 113 11.77 -7.31 -5.48
C VAL A 113 11.37 -8.76 -5.20
N ALA A 114 11.82 -9.72 -6.02
CA ALA A 114 11.49 -11.12 -5.84
C ALA A 114 12.00 -11.68 -4.49
N ILE A 115 13.26 -11.43 -4.15
CA ILE A 115 13.89 -11.88 -2.90
C ILE A 115 13.20 -11.22 -1.71
N THR A 116 12.99 -9.91 -1.75
CA THR A 116 12.40 -9.17 -0.61
C THR A 116 10.93 -9.52 -0.39
N PHE A 117 10.17 -9.74 -1.46
CA PHE A 117 8.79 -10.21 -1.38
C PHE A 117 8.71 -11.63 -0.81
N ALA A 118 9.48 -12.57 -1.38
CA ALA A 118 9.49 -13.95 -0.92
C ALA A 118 10.03 -14.10 0.52
N GLY A 119 11.10 -13.38 0.85
CA GLY A 119 11.69 -13.38 2.18
C GLY A 119 10.77 -12.76 3.22
N SER A 120 10.07 -11.67 2.90
CA SER A 120 9.08 -11.09 3.82
C SER A 120 7.88 -12.01 4.05
N GLN A 121 7.41 -12.73 3.01
CA GLN A 121 6.39 -13.78 3.16
C GLN A 121 6.88 -14.91 4.05
N LEU A 122 8.13 -15.34 3.88
CA LEU A 122 8.73 -16.39 4.70
C LEU A 122 8.85 -15.96 6.16
N LEU A 123 9.34 -14.75 6.41
CA LEU A 123 9.40 -14.15 7.75
C LEU A 123 8.01 -14.08 8.39
N ALA A 124 6.98 -13.68 7.64
CA ALA A 124 5.62 -13.64 8.15
C ALA A 124 5.11 -15.03 8.59
N ARG A 125 5.41 -16.07 7.80
CA ARG A 125 5.07 -17.46 8.14
C ARG A 125 5.83 -17.95 9.37
N TRP A 126 7.13 -17.65 9.46
CA TRP A 126 7.96 -18.04 10.60
C TRP A 126 7.54 -17.36 11.90
N LEU A 127 7.13 -16.10 11.83
CA LEU A 127 6.64 -15.34 12.98
C LEU A 127 5.17 -15.67 13.33
N GLY A 128 4.50 -16.54 12.58
CA GLY A 128 3.11 -16.91 12.81
C GLY A 128 2.12 -15.76 12.62
N VAL A 129 2.40 -14.84 11.68
CA VAL A 129 1.51 -13.74 11.29
C VAL A 129 0.48 -14.26 10.28
N SER A 130 -0.73 -13.69 10.27
CA SER A 130 -1.79 -14.11 9.34
C SER A 130 -1.32 -14.02 7.88
N PRO A 131 -1.75 -14.95 6.99
CA PRO A 131 -1.36 -14.92 5.58
C PRO A 131 -1.72 -13.61 4.87
N ALA A 132 -2.87 -13.02 5.22
CA ALA A 132 -3.31 -11.75 4.67
C ALA A 132 -2.36 -10.60 5.04
N ARG A 133 -2.07 -10.43 6.33
CA ARG A 133 -1.11 -9.43 6.83
C ARG A 133 0.29 -9.67 6.29
N GLY A 134 0.75 -10.92 6.24
CA GLY A 134 2.04 -11.29 5.67
C GLY A 134 2.18 -10.90 4.21
N LEU A 135 1.15 -11.14 3.39
CA LEU A 135 1.11 -10.72 2.00
C LEU A 135 1.09 -9.18 1.86
N LEU A 136 0.29 -8.49 2.67
CA LEU A 136 0.23 -7.02 2.67
C LEU A 136 1.57 -6.38 3.04
N VAL A 137 2.20 -6.85 4.12
CA VAL A 137 3.53 -6.38 4.53
C VAL A 137 4.57 -6.69 3.47
N ALA A 138 4.61 -7.92 2.95
CA ALA A 138 5.55 -8.30 1.90
C ALA A 138 5.40 -7.41 0.67
N THR A 139 4.18 -7.16 0.18
CA THR A 139 3.92 -6.29 -0.97
C THR A 139 4.29 -4.84 -0.68
N GLY A 140 3.95 -4.31 0.50
CA GLY A 140 4.28 -2.96 0.91
C GLY A 140 5.80 -2.71 0.94
N PHE A 141 6.55 -3.62 1.55
CA PHE A 141 7.99 -3.46 1.74
C PHE A 141 8.80 -3.65 0.44
N SER A 142 8.34 -4.52 -0.45
CA SER A 142 9.05 -4.87 -1.69
C SER A 142 8.79 -3.95 -2.88
N ILE A 143 7.73 -3.11 -2.88
CA ILE A 143 7.42 -2.19 -3.99
C ILE A 143 7.44 -0.71 -3.56
N CYS A 144 6.28 -0.15 -3.23
CA CYS A 144 6.07 1.29 -3.05
C CYS A 144 5.24 1.60 -1.79
N GLY A 145 5.32 0.74 -0.77
CA GLY A 145 4.77 1.05 0.53
C GLY A 145 3.24 1.02 0.55
N ALA A 146 2.61 2.09 1.04
CA ALA A 146 1.18 2.11 1.33
C ALA A 146 0.29 1.93 0.09
N SER A 147 0.68 2.47 -1.07
CA SER A 147 -0.02 2.24 -2.33
C SER A 147 0.01 0.78 -2.77
N ALA A 148 1.13 0.08 -2.52
CA ALA A 148 1.25 -1.33 -2.83
C ALA A 148 0.37 -2.18 -1.89
N VAL A 149 0.33 -1.85 -0.59
CA VAL A 149 -0.57 -2.47 0.39
C VAL A 149 -2.02 -2.33 -0.05
N ALA A 150 -2.45 -1.12 -0.39
CA ALA A 150 -3.83 -0.88 -0.81
C ALA A 150 -4.18 -1.54 -2.15
N ALA A 151 -3.21 -1.70 -3.05
CA ALA A 151 -3.42 -2.44 -4.29
C ALA A 151 -3.59 -3.95 -4.05
N MET A 152 -2.95 -4.47 -3.01
CA MET A 152 -2.99 -5.88 -2.63
C MET A 152 -4.14 -6.21 -1.68
N GLU A 153 -4.71 -5.26 -0.94
CA GLU A 153 -5.83 -5.44 0.00
C GLU A 153 -6.96 -6.31 -0.58
N PRO A 154 -7.53 -6.03 -1.77
CA PRO A 154 -8.61 -6.84 -2.33
C PRO A 154 -8.19 -8.29 -2.68
N VAL A 155 -6.89 -8.52 -2.85
CA VAL A 155 -6.32 -9.83 -3.19
C VAL A 155 -5.94 -10.59 -1.93
N ALA A 156 -5.53 -9.91 -0.86
CA ALA A 156 -5.06 -10.54 0.36
C ALA A 156 -6.16 -11.14 1.25
N ASP A 157 -7.44 -10.82 1.00
CA ASP A 157 -8.55 -11.12 1.92
C ASP A 157 -8.28 -10.63 3.36
N GLY A 158 -7.49 -9.56 3.49
CA GLY A 158 -7.22 -8.92 4.78
C GLY A 158 -8.35 -8.00 5.20
N ASP A 159 -8.50 -7.83 6.51
CA ASP A 159 -9.40 -6.82 7.07
C ASP A 159 -8.74 -5.42 7.07
N GLU A 160 -9.50 -4.44 7.56
CA GLU A 160 -9.01 -3.05 7.66
C GLU A 160 -7.88 -2.93 8.69
N GLU A 161 -7.84 -3.80 9.70
CA GLU A 161 -6.76 -3.85 10.69
C GLU A 161 -5.44 -4.31 10.03
N ASP A 162 -5.45 -5.40 9.27
CA ASP A 162 -4.28 -5.92 8.55
C ASP A 162 -3.69 -4.89 7.59
N THR A 163 -4.56 -4.16 6.89
CA THR A 163 -4.19 -3.07 5.99
C THR A 163 -3.59 -1.90 6.76
N GLY A 164 -4.23 -1.47 7.84
CA GLY A 164 -3.76 -0.40 8.72
C GLY A 164 -2.39 -0.72 9.33
N VAL A 165 -2.20 -1.95 9.83
CA VAL A 165 -0.93 -2.44 10.38
C VAL A 165 0.17 -2.41 9.33
N ALA A 166 -0.08 -2.95 8.13
CA ALA A 166 0.91 -2.97 7.06
C ALA A 166 1.33 -1.56 6.63
N VAL A 167 0.38 -0.64 6.47
CA VAL A 167 0.64 0.78 6.16
C VAL A 167 1.43 1.46 7.28
N ALA A 168 1.08 1.22 8.54
CA ALA A 168 1.78 1.76 9.69
C ALA A 168 3.24 1.29 9.75
N LEU A 169 3.49 -0.02 9.56
CA LEU A 169 4.85 -0.60 9.55
C LEU A 169 5.71 -0.05 8.42
N VAL A 170 5.16 0.04 7.21
CA VAL A 170 5.81 0.66 6.04
C VAL A 170 6.21 2.10 6.36
N THR A 171 5.26 2.86 6.92
CA THR A 171 5.45 4.28 7.23
C THR A 171 6.52 4.45 8.29
N LEU A 172 6.46 3.65 9.37
CA LEU A 172 7.44 3.64 10.45
C LEU A 172 8.84 3.33 9.92
N CYS A 173 9.01 2.21 9.21
CA CYS A 173 10.32 1.78 8.69
C CYS A 173 10.88 2.76 7.67
N GLY A 174 10.04 3.32 6.79
CA GLY A 174 10.48 4.36 5.85
C GLY A 174 10.84 5.67 6.54
N SER A 175 10.24 5.99 7.69
CA SER A 175 10.62 7.15 8.51
C SER A 175 11.97 6.94 9.19
N LEU A 176 12.22 5.73 9.70
CA LEU A 176 13.52 5.34 10.22
C LEU A 176 14.59 5.45 9.11
N ALA A 177 14.27 5.04 7.89
CA ALA A 177 15.20 5.09 6.75
C ALA A 177 15.70 6.51 6.43
N ILE A 178 14.87 7.53 6.61
CA ILE A 178 15.26 8.94 6.43
C ILE A 178 16.47 9.31 7.29
N ILE A 179 16.54 8.79 8.51
CA ILE A 179 17.63 9.08 9.46
C ILE A 179 18.75 8.05 9.33
N VAL A 180 18.40 6.76 9.28
CA VAL A 180 19.36 5.67 9.37
C VAL A 180 20.19 5.51 8.10
N LEU A 181 19.60 5.58 6.90
CA LEU A 181 20.35 5.33 5.66
C LEU A 181 21.47 6.34 5.41
N PRO A 182 21.25 7.67 5.56
CA PRO A 182 22.33 8.65 5.39
C PRO A 182 23.51 8.43 6.35
N LEU A 183 23.24 8.02 7.59
CA LEU A 183 24.28 7.73 8.59
C LEU A 183 25.09 6.48 8.22
N LEU A 184 24.47 5.51 7.55
CA LEU A 184 25.13 4.28 7.09
C LEU A 184 25.93 4.47 5.80
N ARG A 185 25.78 5.59 5.08
CA ARG A 185 26.51 5.84 3.82
C ARG A 185 28.02 5.71 3.98
N GLY A 186 28.60 6.38 4.98
CA GLY A 186 30.04 6.41 5.22
C GLY A 186 30.60 5.03 5.58
N PRO A 187 30.08 4.36 6.62
CA PRO A 187 30.50 3.01 7.00
C PRO A 187 30.36 1.96 5.89
N LEU A 188 29.39 2.11 5.00
CA LEU A 188 29.17 1.21 3.87
C LEU A 188 29.98 1.57 2.61
N GLY A 189 30.74 2.69 2.65
CA GLY A 189 31.58 3.13 1.54
C GLY A 189 30.80 3.42 0.26
N LEU A 190 29.58 3.95 0.38
CA LEU A 190 28.72 4.25 -0.77
C LEU A 190 29.03 5.63 -1.35
N ASP A 191 29.31 5.68 -2.64
CA ASP A 191 29.38 6.95 -3.37
C ASP A 191 27.98 7.60 -3.50
N VAL A 192 27.90 8.77 -4.15
CA VAL A 192 26.62 9.51 -4.27
C VAL A 192 25.58 8.73 -5.09
N THR A 193 26.02 8.07 -6.16
CA THR A 193 25.15 7.35 -7.10
C THR A 193 24.68 6.03 -6.49
N ASP A 194 25.57 5.31 -5.82
CA ASP A 194 25.28 4.07 -5.10
C ASP A 194 24.36 4.34 -3.91
N PHE A 195 24.59 5.42 -3.16
CA PHE A 195 23.67 5.84 -2.10
C PHE A 195 22.29 6.15 -2.66
N GLY A 196 22.21 6.90 -3.76
CA GLY A 196 20.95 7.17 -4.45
C GLY A 196 20.23 5.89 -4.85
N SER A 197 20.93 4.98 -5.52
CA SER A 197 20.40 3.67 -5.95
C SER A 197 19.91 2.84 -4.76
N TRP A 198 20.69 2.80 -3.68
CA TRP A 198 20.35 2.06 -2.47
C TRP A 198 19.11 2.63 -1.79
N VAL A 199 19.00 3.96 -1.68
CA VAL A 199 17.82 4.65 -1.14
C VAL A 199 16.59 4.35 -1.99
N GLY A 200 16.67 4.46 -3.31
CA GLY A 200 15.56 4.13 -4.22
C GLY A 200 15.13 2.66 -4.13
N ALA A 201 16.09 1.76 -3.96
CA ALA A 201 15.88 0.32 -3.85
C ALA A 201 15.42 -0.15 -2.47
N SER A 202 15.60 0.63 -1.40
CA SER A 202 15.32 0.19 -0.02
C SER A 202 14.22 0.94 0.71
N VAL A 203 14.07 2.25 0.49
CA VAL A 203 13.01 3.05 1.13
C VAL A 203 11.65 2.61 0.58
N HIS A 204 10.57 2.68 1.35
CA HIS A 204 9.28 2.10 0.92
C HIS A 204 8.40 3.08 0.17
N ASP A 205 8.40 4.36 0.53
CA ASP A 205 7.56 5.40 -0.09
C ASP A 205 8.37 6.39 -0.94
N VAL A 206 7.75 6.97 -1.97
CA VAL A 206 8.40 7.94 -2.87
C VAL A 206 8.77 9.23 -2.12
N GLY A 207 7.88 9.77 -1.28
CA GLY A 207 8.16 10.98 -0.52
C GLY A 207 9.29 10.77 0.50
N GLN A 208 9.31 9.62 1.16
CA GLN A 208 10.40 9.25 2.07
C GLN A 208 11.71 9.02 1.31
N THR A 209 11.65 8.49 0.09
CA THR A 209 12.82 8.32 -0.79
C THR A 209 13.45 9.67 -1.11
N VAL A 210 12.63 10.65 -1.53
CA VAL A 210 13.08 12.02 -1.82
C VAL A 210 13.72 12.65 -0.57
N ALA A 211 13.03 12.59 0.58
CA ALA A 211 13.51 13.15 1.84
C ALA A 211 14.84 12.52 2.29
N THR A 212 15.01 11.20 2.09
CA THR A 212 16.25 10.49 2.42
C THR A 212 17.37 10.86 1.46
N ALA A 213 17.10 10.87 0.15
CA ALA A 213 18.11 11.12 -0.87
C ALA A 213 18.62 12.57 -0.82
N GLN A 214 17.77 13.55 -0.52
CA GLN A 214 18.15 14.96 -0.37
C GLN A 214 19.13 15.23 0.79
N ARG A 215 19.28 14.29 1.74
CA ARG A 215 20.31 14.36 2.78
C ARG A 215 21.73 14.28 2.21
N VAL A 216 21.87 13.79 0.97
CA VAL A 216 23.15 13.66 0.26
C VAL A 216 23.04 14.38 -1.09
N PRO A 217 23.74 15.52 -1.28
CA PRO A 217 23.72 16.25 -2.54
C PRO A 217 24.06 15.37 -3.74
N GLY A 218 23.24 15.43 -4.79
CA GLY A 218 23.41 14.65 -6.03
C GLY A 218 22.74 13.27 -6.05
N ALA A 219 22.29 12.73 -4.91
CA ALA A 219 21.72 11.37 -4.86
C ALA A 219 20.24 11.28 -5.32
N LEU A 220 19.54 12.41 -5.39
CA LEU A 220 18.08 12.47 -5.57
C LEU A 220 17.62 11.85 -6.90
N THR A 221 18.24 12.23 -8.01
CA THR A 221 17.83 11.78 -9.35
C THR A 221 17.91 10.26 -9.44
N THR A 222 19.04 9.69 -9.05
CA THR A 222 19.27 8.23 -9.06
C THR A 222 18.28 7.51 -8.15
N ALA A 223 18.03 8.03 -6.95
CA ALA A 223 17.08 7.44 -6.01
C ALA A 223 15.65 7.42 -6.55
N VAL A 224 15.20 8.52 -7.17
CA VAL A 224 13.87 8.61 -7.75
C VAL A 224 13.73 7.65 -8.92
N VAL A 225 14.70 7.59 -9.84
CA VAL A 225 14.66 6.67 -10.98
C VAL A 225 14.54 5.22 -10.52
N VAL A 226 15.42 4.75 -9.62
CA VAL A 226 15.37 3.37 -9.11
C VAL A 226 14.07 3.06 -8.36
N LYS A 227 13.57 4.00 -7.55
CA LYS A 227 12.28 3.89 -6.86
C LYS A 227 11.13 3.71 -7.86
N LEU A 228 11.10 4.55 -8.88
CA LEU A 228 10.08 4.58 -9.91
C LEU A 228 10.06 3.29 -10.73
N THR A 229 11.22 2.72 -11.07
CA THR A 229 11.31 1.39 -11.70
C THR A 229 10.67 0.29 -10.87
N ARG A 230 10.84 0.31 -9.53
CA ARG A 230 10.18 -0.66 -8.63
C ARG A 230 8.66 -0.51 -8.63
N VAL A 231 8.14 0.72 -8.75
CA VAL A 231 6.69 0.95 -8.77
C VAL A 231 6.04 0.28 -9.97
N VAL A 232 6.72 0.23 -11.12
CA VAL A 232 6.22 -0.47 -12.32
C VAL A 232 6.02 -1.96 -12.08
N LEU A 233 6.83 -2.59 -11.21
CA LEU A 233 6.68 -4.00 -10.84
C LEU A 233 5.45 -4.30 -9.95
N LEU A 234 4.73 -3.27 -9.48
CA LEU A 234 3.48 -3.45 -8.74
C LEU A 234 2.42 -4.15 -9.61
N ALA A 235 2.26 -3.69 -10.86
CA ALA A 235 1.24 -4.23 -11.76
C ALA A 235 1.40 -5.74 -12.03
N PRO A 236 2.58 -6.24 -12.46
CA PRO A 236 2.76 -7.68 -12.65
C PRO A 236 2.65 -8.47 -11.34
N LEU A 237 3.11 -7.91 -10.22
CA LEU A 237 3.02 -8.59 -8.92
C LEU A 237 1.56 -8.77 -8.46
N VAL A 238 0.73 -7.72 -8.56
CA VAL A 238 -0.71 -7.78 -8.21
C VAL A 238 -1.46 -8.72 -9.15
N ALA A 239 -1.19 -8.67 -10.45
CA ALA A 239 -1.79 -9.57 -11.43
C ALA A 239 -1.41 -11.04 -11.16
N GLY A 240 -0.13 -11.31 -10.90
CA GLY A 240 0.38 -12.63 -10.55
C GLY A 240 -0.24 -13.19 -9.27
N ALA A 241 -0.34 -12.38 -8.21
CA ALA A 241 -0.98 -12.77 -6.95
C ALA A 241 -2.48 -13.07 -7.16
N THR A 242 -3.18 -12.23 -7.92
CA THR A 242 -4.61 -12.43 -8.25
C THR A 242 -4.82 -13.73 -9.01
N PHE A 243 -3.96 -14.02 -9.99
CA PHE A 243 -4.02 -15.24 -10.77
C PHE A 243 -3.70 -16.50 -9.95
N ALA A 244 -2.67 -16.45 -9.10
CA ALA A 244 -2.31 -17.54 -8.19
C ALA A 244 -3.47 -17.87 -7.23
N LYS A 245 -4.13 -16.84 -6.67
CA LYS A 245 -5.30 -17.00 -5.81
C LYS A 245 -6.48 -17.64 -6.55
N ARG A 246 -6.77 -17.18 -7.77
CA ARG A 246 -7.82 -17.78 -8.62
C ARG A 246 -7.55 -19.26 -8.89
N ARG A 247 -6.32 -19.63 -9.27
CA ARG A 247 -5.95 -21.05 -9.48
C ARG A 247 -6.13 -21.89 -8.23
N ARG A 248 -5.81 -21.37 -7.04
CA ARG A 248 -6.01 -22.06 -5.77
C ARG A 248 -7.50 -22.26 -5.45
N LYS A 249 -8.34 -21.24 -5.67
CA LYS A 249 -9.80 -21.34 -5.47
C LYS A 249 -10.42 -22.36 -6.42
N LEU A 250 -10.10 -22.31 -7.71
CA LEU A 250 -10.58 -23.29 -8.70
C LEU A 250 -10.19 -24.73 -8.33
N ARG A 251 -8.97 -24.95 -7.83
CA ARG A 251 -8.52 -26.26 -7.36
C ARG A 251 -9.24 -26.73 -6.08
N ALA A 252 -9.57 -25.81 -5.17
CA ALA A 252 -10.32 -26.12 -3.96
C ALA A 252 -11.79 -26.47 -4.28
N ASP A 253 -12.43 -25.70 -5.16
CA ASP A 253 -13.79 -25.95 -5.62
C ASP A 253 -13.87 -27.33 -6.33
N GLN A 254 -12.88 -27.65 -7.17
CA GLN A 254 -12.80 -28.92 -7.89
C GLN A 254 -12.49 -30.14 -7.00
N TYR A 255 -11.83 -29.94 -5.84
CA TYR A 255 -11.60 -31.00 -4.84
C TYR A 255 -12.87 -31.27 -4.03
N THR A 256 -13.63 -30.23 -3.71
CA THR A 256 -14.91 -30.33 -2.98
C THR A 256 -15.97 -31.04 -3.83
N GLU A 257 -15.98 -30.80 -5.14
CA GLU A 257 -16.88 -31.46 -6.11
C GLU A 257 -16.57 -32.96 -6.29
N LYS A 258 -15.29 -33.36 -6.18
CA LYS A 258 -14.88 -34.78 -6.26
C LYS A 258 -15.08 -35.58 -4.97
N SER A 259 -15.25 -34.93 -3.81
CA SER A 259 -15.41 -35.60 -2.52
C SER A 259 -16.86 -35.94 -2.13
N GLY A 260 -17.85 -35.74 -3.01
CA GLY A 260 -19.19 -36.34 -2.87
C GLY A 260 -20.04 -35.87 -1.67
N SER A 261 -19.65 -34.83 -0.93
CA SER A 261 -20.49 -34.26 0.13
C SER A 261 -21.47 -33.25 -0.48
N GLY A 262 -22.62 -33.75 -0.94
CA GLY A 262 -23.76 -32.96 -1.40
C GLY A 262 -24.44 -32.21 -0.25
N ALA A 263 -23.83 -31.12 0.21
CA ALA A 263 -24.54 -30.09 0.96
C ALA A 263 -24.96 -28.98 0.00
N GLU A 264 -26.25 -28.92 -0.34
CA GLU A 264 -26.90 -27.77 -0.98
C GLU A 264 -26.75 -26.55 -0.06
N GLY A 265 -25.62 -25.86 -0.17
CA GLY A 265 -25.29 -24.65 0.57
C GLY A 265 -25.14 -23.49 -0.38
N ASP A 266 -26.25 -22.79 -0.63
CA ASP A 266 -26.35 -21.38 -1.00
C ASP A 266 -25.16 -20.86 -1.84
N ALA A 267 -25.24 -21.05 -3.16
CA ALA A 267 -24.30 -20.53 -4.15
C ALA A 267 -24.28 -19.00 -4.12
N LYS A 268 -23.64 -18.43 -3.10
CA LYS A 268 -23.28 -17.02 -3.05
C LYS A 268 -22.34 -16.79 -4.22
N ASN A 269 -22.94 -16.21 -5.27
CA ASN A 269 -22.33 -15.57 -6.42
C ASN A 269 -21.22 -14.61 -5.97
N THR A 270 -20.07 -15.17 -5.60
CA THR A 270 -18.85 -14.42 -5.30
C THR A 270 -18.21 -14.11 -6.64
N ARG A 271 -18.83 -13.17 -7.37
CA ARG A 271 -18.25 -12.55 -8.57
C ARG A 271 -16.80 -12.24 -8.25
N MET A 272 -15.91 -13.00 -8.86
CA MET A 272 -14.49 -12.95 -8.58
C MET A 272 -14.00 -11.54 -8.97
N PRO A 273 -13.22 -10.85 -8.12
CA PRO A 273 -12.69 -9.54 -8.46
C PRO A 273 -11.92 -9.62 -9.78
N PRO A 274 -12.02 -8.62 -10.68
CA PRO A 274 -11.33 -8.62 -11.98
C PRO A 274 -9.81 -8.89 -11.82
N PRO A 275 -9.17 -9.54 -12.81
CA PRO A 275 -7.78 -10.03 -12.68
C PRO A 275 -6.76 -8.90 -12.49
N VAL A 276 -7.10 -7.70 -12.96
CA VAL A 276 -6.34 -6.46 -12.75
C VAL A 276 -7.33 -5.42 -12.26
N PRO A 277 -7.13 -4.83 -11.06
CA PRO A 277 -7.98 -3.75 -10.60
C PRO A 277 -7.95 -2.56 -11.59
N LEU A 278 -9.10 -1.94 -11.83
CA LEU A 278 -9.23 -0.82 -12.79
C LEU A 278 -8.21 0.30 -12.56
N PHE A 279 -7.85 0.60 -11.32
CA PHE A 279 -6.85 1.63 -11.01
C PHE A 279 -5.42 1.21 -11.41
N VAL A 280 -5.09 -0.08 -11.42
CA VAL A 280 -3.80 -0.59 -11.92
C VAL A 280 -3.74 -0.41 -13.43
N ALA A 281 -4.83 -0.70 -14.15
CA ALA A 281 -4.92 -0.41 -15.57
C ALA A 281 -4.80 1.11 -15.84
N GLY A 282 -5.47 1.95 -15.05
CA GLY A 282 -5.34 3.41 -15.12
C GLY A 282 -3.90 3.90 -14.88
N PHE A 283 -3.19 3.30 -13.92
CA PHE A 283 -1.78 3.59 -13.66
C PHE A 283 -0.89 3.24 -14.87
N LEU A 284 -1.10 2.07 -15.50
CA LEU A 284 -0.36 1.68 -16.70
C LEU A 284 -0.64 2.60 -17.90
N VAL A 285 -1.90 3.03 -18.07
CA VAL A 285 -2.27 4.01 -19.10
C VAL A 285 -1.60 5.36 -18.84
N ALA A 286 -1.55 5.81 -17.58
CA ALA A 286 -0.87 7.05 -17.21
C ALA A 286 0.64 7.02 -17.53
N ILE A 287 1.30 5.87 -17.29
CA ILE A 287 2.70 5.65 -17.70
C ILE A 287 2.84 5.76 -19.22
N ALA A 288 1.96 5.06 -19.96
CA ALA A 288 2.01 5.08 -21.42
C ALA A 288 1.81 6.50 -21.99
N LEU A 289 0.88 7.27 -21.43
CA LEU A 289 0.63 8.66 -21.82
C LEU A 289 1.82 9.57 -21.53
N THR A 290 2.46 9.42 -20.38
CA THR A 290 3.66 10.22 -20.04
C THR A 290 4.85 9.85 -20.92
N SER A 291 4.93 8.59 -21.31
CA SER A 291 5.98 8.07 -22.19
C SER A 291 5.89 8.58 -23.63
N THR A 292 4.77 9.16 -24.07
CA THR A 292 4.67 9.79 -25.41
C THR A 292 5.39 11.13 -25.48
N GLY A 293 5.66 11.77 -24.33
CA GLY A 293 6.21 13.12 -24.26
C GLY A 293 5.22 14.23 -24.65
N TRP A 294 3.96 13.91 -24.95
CA TRP A 294 2.96 14.90 -25.39
C TRP A 294 2.33 15.71 -24.26
N LEU A 295 2.50 15.28 -23.01
CA LEU A 295 1.91 15.94 -21.85
C LEU A 295 2.73 17.19 -21.46
N PRO A 296 2.10 18.37 -21.33
CA PRO A 296 2.81 19.59 -20.94
C PRO A 296 3.32 19.50 -19.50
N THR A 297 4.48 20.10 -19.24
CA THR A 297 5.14 20.11 -17.91
C THR A 297 4.25 20.70 -16.81
N GLY A 298 3.43 21.71 -17.15
CA GLY A 298 2.43 22.27 -16.25
C GLY A 298 1.38 21.25 -15.78
N LEU A 299 0.94 20.35 -16.67
CA LEU A 299 -0.01 19.29 -16.32
C LEU A 299 0.64 18.22 -15.45
N LEU A 300 1.89 17.84 -15.74
CA LEU A 300 2.64 16.88 -14.93
C LEU A 300 2.91 17.39 -13.51
N SER A 301 3.24 18.68 -13.37
CA SER A 301 3.44 19.32 -12.06
C SER A 301 2.13 19.44 -11.27
N ALA A 302 1.02 19.83 -11.92
CA ALA A 302 -0.30 19.83 -11.29
C ALA A 302 -0.73 18.42 -10.85
N ALA A 303 -0.50 17.41 -11.70
CA ALA A 303 -0.76 16.01 -11.37
C ALA A 303 0.07 15.53 -10.18
N LYS A 304 1.33 15.94 -10.07
CA LYS A 304 2.21 15.64 -8.93
C LYS A 304 1.66 16.19 -7.62
N THR A 305 1.24 17.46 -7.64
CA THR A 305 0.66 18.13 -6.46
C THR A 305 -0.64 17.47 -6.06
N ALA A 306 -1.55 17.23 -7.02
CA ALA A 306 -2.80 16.53 -6.78
C ALA A 306 -2.58 15.11 -6.24
N GLN A 307 -1.64 14.36 -6.82
CA GLN A 307 -1.25 13.03 -6.35
C GLN A 307 -0.82 13.04 -4.89
N SER A 308 0.03 13.99 -4.52
CA SER A 308 0.55 14.11 -3.15
C SER A 308 -0.58 14.45 -2.16
N ILE A 309 -1.44 15.41 -2.48
CA ILE A 309 -2.58 15.79 -1.64
C ILE A 309 -3.55 14.61 -1.44
N LEU A 310 -3.92 13.93 -2.53
CA LEU A 310 -4.82 12.78 -2.50
C LEU A 310 -4.22 11.62 -1.70
N LEU A 311 -2.91 11.39 -1.81
CA LEU A 311 -2.21 10.36 -1.04
C LEU A 311 -2.28 10.66 0.46
N VAL A 312 -1.92 11.88 0.88
CA VAL A 312 -1.94 12.29 2.29
C VAL A 312 -3.36 12.20 2.87
N ALA A 313 -4.36 12.68 2.14
CA ALA A 313 -5.77 12.55 2.53
C ALA A 313 -6.19 11.08 2.67
N ALA A 314 -5.84 10.23 1.70
CA ALA A 314 -6.13 8.82 1.77
C ALA A 314 -5.47 8.11 2.96
N LEU A 315 -4.21 8.47 3.25
CA LEU A 315 -3.46 7.92 4.37
C LEU A 315 -4.05 8.31 5.72
N PHE A 316 -4.60 9.51 5.87
CA PHE A 316 -5.42 9.85 7.03
C PHE A 316 -6.64 8.94 7.14
N GLY A 317 -7.39 8.77 6.03
CA GLY A 317 -8.55 7.89 5.99
C GLY A 317 -8.22 6.44 6.39
N LEU A 318 -7.10 5.90 5.90
CA LEU A 318 -6.57 4.60 6.33
C LEU A 318 -6.13 4.59 7.79
N GLY A 319 -5.50 5.67 8.26
CA GLY A 319 -5.10 5.86 9.65
C GLY A 319 -6.28 5.76 10.61
N THR A 320 -7.48 6.18 10.21
CA THR A 320 -8.69 6.02 11.03
C THR A 320 -9.10 4.57 11.28
N GLY A 321 -8.57 3.60 10.53
CA GLY A 321 -8.74 2.16 10.83
C GLY A 321 -7.73 1.60 11.84
N ILE A 322 -6.75 2.40 12.29
CA ILE A 322 -5.70 1.94 13.20
C ILE A 322 -6.18 2.06 14.65
N HIS A 323 -6.48 0.93 15.27
CA HIS A 323 -6.74 0.83 16.71
C HIS A 323 -5.46 0.46 17.44
N VAL A 324 -4.82 1.41 18.13
CA VAL A 324 -3.54 1.21 18.83
C VAL A 324 -3.64 0.12 19.91
N PRO A 325 -4.68 0.05 20.76
CA PRO A 325 -4.83 -1.05 21.72
C PRO A 325 -4.94 -2.41 21.03
N ALA A 326 -5.64 -2.47 19.89
CA ALA A 326 -5.70 -3.68 19.07
C ALA A 326 -4.30 -3.99 18.54
N LEU A 327 -3.62 -3.05 17.87
CA LEU A 327 -2.27 -3.18 17.32
C LEU A 327 -1.23 -3.65 18.35
N VAL A 328 -1.28 -3.12 19.58
CA VAL A 328 -0.41 -3.53 20.69
C VAL A 328 -0.74 -4.97 21.14
N ARG A 329 -2.01 -5.37 21.10
CA ARG A 329 -2.47 -6.76 21.31
C ARG A 329 -2.13 -7.70 20.14
N THR A 330 -2.21 -7.25 18.89
CA THR A 330 -1.89 -8.01 17.67
C THR A 330 -0.38 -8.03 17.36
N GLY A 331 0.42 -7.31 18.14
CA GLY A 331 1.53 -7.94 18.84
C GLY A 331 2.92 -7.69 18.26
N ARG A 332 3.90 -7.82 19.16
CA ARG A 332 5.35 -7.81 18.92
C ARG A 332 5.79 -8.53 17.63
N ARG A 333 5.07 -9.58 17.22
CA ARG A 333 5.29 -10.32 15.97
C ARG A 333 5.19 -9.44 14.72
N SER A 334 4.18 -8.57 14.60
CA SER A 334 4.02 -7.68 13.44
C SER A 334 5.09 -6.59 13.40
N LEU A 335 5.48 -6.04 14.55
CA LEU A 335 6.60 -5.10 14.63
C LEU A 335 7.93 -5.76 14.23
N VAL A 336 8.21 -6.95 14.77
CA VAL A 336 9.40 -7.73 14.40
C VAL A 336 9.38 -8.07 12.92
N LEU A 337 8.22 -8.45 12.36
CA LEU A 337 8.07 -8.68 10.92
C LEU A 337 8.43 -7.44 10.12
N GLY A 338 7.88 -6.26 10.47
CA GLY A 338 8.18 -5.01 9.78
C GLY A 338 9.66 -4.66 9.83
N LEU A 339 10.28 -4.71 11.01
CA LEU A 339 11.70 -4.39 11.17
C LEU A 339 12.60 -5.41 10.46
N ALA A 340 12.31 -6.71 10.56
CA ALA A 340 13.08 -7.75 9.87
C ALA A 340 12.94 -7.63 8.34
N SER A 341 11.74 -7.35 7.84
CA SER A 341 11.50 -7.07 6.42
C SER A 341 12.23 -5.81 5.96
N TRP A 342 12.31 -4.76 6.79
CA TRP A 342 13.07 -3.56 6.48
C TRP A 342 14.56 -3.85 6.35
N VAL A 343 15.14 -4.57 7.31
CA VAL A 343 16.55 -4.99 7.30
C VAL A 343 16.83 -5.87 6.09
N LEU A 344 15.96 -6.83 5.80
CA LEU A 344 16.06 -7.68 4.60
C LEU A 344 16.08 -6.83 3.32
N VAL A 345 15.14 -5.90 3.19
CA VAL A 345 15.06 -5.00 2.01
C VAL A 345 16.32 -4.15 1.89
N ALA A 346 16.79 -3.55 2.96
CA ALA A 346 17.99 -2.73 2.97
C ALA A 346 19.25 -3.55 2.60
N ALA A 347 19.39 -4.76 3.14
CA ALA A 347 20.52 -5.65 2.88
C ALA A 347 20.54 -6.16 1.43
N VAL A 348 19.40 -6.64 0.92
CA VAL A 348 19.30 -7.13 -0.47
C VAL A 348 19.51 -5.99 -1.46
N ALA A 349 18.93 -4.81 -1.19
CA ALA A 349 19.15 -3.62 -2.03
C ALA A 349 20.62 -3.20 -2.03
N TYR A 350 21.29 -3.20 -0.87
CA TYR A 350 22.71 -2.89 -0.77
C TYR A 350 23.55 -3.87 -1.59
N ALA A 351 23.33 -5.18 -1.41
CA ALA A 351 24.02 -6.21 -2.18
C ALA A 351 23.79 -6.04 -3.68
N GLY A 352 22.55 -5.75 -4.10
CA GLY A 352 22.20 -5.49 -5.49
C GLY A 352 22.95 -4.30 -6.08
N VAL A 353 23.05 -3.19 -5.34
CA VAL A 353 23.83 -2.01 -5.76
C VAL A 353 25.31 -2.37 -5.92
N ARG A 354 25.91 -3.08 -4.95
CA ARG A 354 27.32 -3.48 -5.03
C ARG A 354 27.62 -4.42 -6.20
N ILE A 355 26.69 -5.33 -6.52
CA ILE A 355 26.83 -6.21 -7.70
C ILE A 355 26.64 -5.43 -9.00
N ALA A 356 25.75 -4.44 -9.01
CA ALA A 356 25.48 -3.58 -10.17
C ALA A 356 26.55 -2.51 -10.41
N ALA A 357 27.41 -2.23 -9.43
CA ALA A 357 28.55 -1.33 -9.55
C ALA A 357 29.81 -2.02 -10.08
N LEU A 358 29.91 -3.35 -9.97
CA LEU A 358 30.95 -4.21 -10.58
C LEU A 358 30.72 -4.40 -12.08
#